data_AF-A0A1H2ZLR3-F1
#
_entry.id   AF-A0A1H2ZLR3-F1
#
_cell.length_a   1.000
_cell.length_b   1.000
_cell.length_c   1.000
_cell.angle_alpha   90.00
_cell.angle_beta   90.00
_cell.angle_gamma   90.00
#
_symmetry.space_group_name_H-M   'P 1'
#
loop_
_entity.id
_entity.type
_entity.pdbx_description
1 polymer ?
#
loop_
_entity_poly.entity_id
_entity_poly.type
_entity_poly.pdbx_seq_one_letter_code
_entity_poly.pdbx_strand_id
1 'polypeptide(L)'
;MRGYCAAVLLGCAALAAATDAPQLRLQPLPPGHAELELCFPDLGGPLRFELEVDATGAAGTTRSRQRGELPAGQPGCPLRNRLSAAPGTRIDALLRWWVGDAAPQALSTSLDL
;
A
#
# COMPACT_ATOMS: atom_id res chain seq x y z
N MET A 1 38.32 -21.81 -34.84
CA MET A 1 37.04 -21.99 -34.12
C MET A 1 36.52 -20.61 -33.77
N ARG A 2 35.47 -20.15 -34.45
CA ARG A 2 34.78 -18.87 -34.22
C ARG A 2 33.49 -19.22 -33.48
N GLY A 3 33.31 -18.74 -32.26
CA GLY A 3 32.05 -18.78 -31.54
C GLY A 3 31.27 -17.49 -31.81
N TYR A 4 30.14 -17.61 -32.49
CA TYR A 4 29.15 -16.54 -32.61
C TYR A 4 28.41 -16.41 -31.28
N CYS A 5 28.37 -15.20 -30.71
CA CYS A 5 27.25 -14.77 -29.89
C CYS A 5 26.67 -13.54 -30.57
N ALA A 6 25.59 -13.77 -31.31
CA ALA A 6 24.78 -12.77 -31.96
C ALA A 6 24.02 -11.96 -30.90
N ALA A 7 23.75 -10.70 -31.24
CA ALA A 7 23.02 -9.73 -30.43
C ALA A 7 21.83 -10.32 -29.68
N VAL A 8 21.95 -10.41 -28.36
CA VAL A 8 20.82 -10.33 -27.43
C VAL A 8 21.21 -9.26 -26.43
N LEU A 9 20.40 -8.21 -26.42
CA LEU A 9 20.53 -7.01 -25.60
C LEU A 9 20.92 -7.37 -24.16
N LEU A 10 22.17 -7.10 -23.80
CA LEU A 10 22.56 -6.88 -22.41
C LEU A 10 21.79 -5.65 -21.93
N GLY A 11 20.64 -5.91 -21.33
CA GLY A 11 19.81 -4.94 -20.65
C GLY A 11 19.24 -5.59 -19.41
N CYS A 12 20.11 -5.99 -18.47
CA CYS A 12 19.73 -6.08 -17.06
C CYS A 12 19.36 -4.68 -16.57
N ALA A 13 18.25 -4.14 -17.05
CA ALA A 13 17.59 -2.99 -16.50
C ALA A 13 16.69 -3.50 -15.37
N ALA A 14 17.31 -3.90 -14.26
CA ALA A 14 16.64 -3.76 -12.98
C ALA A 14 16.51 -2.25 -12.76
N LEU A 15 15.43 -1.66 -13.27
CA LEU A 15 14.98 -0.36 -12.82
C LEU A 15 14.75 -0.51 -11.32
N ALA A 16 15.73 -0.10 -10.53
CA ALA A 16 15.50 0.35 -9.17
C ALA A 16 14.62 1.60 -9.30
N ALA A 17 13.30 1.40 -9.41
CA ALA A 17 12.33 2.47 -9.25
C ALA A 17 12.55 3.02 -7.84
N ALA A 18 13.08 4.23 -7.76
CA ALA A 18 13.25 4.94 -6.50
C ALA A 18 11.90 5.02 -5.77
N THR A 19 12.01 4.88 -4.46
CA THR A 19 10.96 4.73 -3.44
C THR A 19 10.16 6.01 -3.22
N ASP A 20 9.44 6.50 -4.23
CA ASP A 20 8.53 7.66 -4.14
C ASP A 20 7.05 7.25 -4.11
N ALA A 21 6.74 6.02 -3.69
CA ALA A 21 5.38 5.54 -3.56
C ALA A 21 4.95 5.45 -2.08
N PRO A 22 3.67 5.71 -1.76
CA PRO A 22 3.16 5.46 -0.42
C PRO A 22 3.36 4.00 -0.03
N GLN A 23 3.65 3.79 1.25
CA GLN A 23 3.83 2.48 1.86
C GLN A 23 2.54 2.11 2.57
N LEU A 24 1.81 1.15 2.03
CA LEU A 24 0.66 0.51 2.68
C LEU A 24 1.08 -0.86 3.17
N ARG A 25 1.24 -1.01 4.49
CA ARG A 25 1.68 -2.25 5.12
C ARG A 25 0.53 -2.86 5.89
N LEU A 26 0.25 -4.12 5.62
CA LEU A 26 -0.72 -4.92 6.34
C LEU A 26 -0.02 -6.21 6.78
N GLN A 27 0.06 -6.43 8.09
CA GLN A 27 0.82 -7.54 8.66
C GLN A 27 0.09 -8.20 9.82
N PRO A 28 0.25 -9.52 10.01
CA PRO A 28 -0.37 -10.22 11.13
C PRO A 28 0.27 -9.78 12.45
N LEU A 29 -0.56 -9.57 13.47
CA LEU A 29 -0.16 -9.25 14.84
C LEU A 29 -0.81 -10.26 15.80
N PRO A 30 -0.19 -11.43 16.02
CA PRO A 30 -0.79 -12.48 16.84
C PRO A 30 -0.94 -12.08 18.32
N PRO A 31 -1.96 -12.62 19.02
CA PRO A 31 -3.03 -13.49 18.51
C PRO A 31 -4.26 -12.70 18.02
N GLY A 32 -4.77 -12.99 16.83
CA GLY A 32 -6.09 -12.48 16.38
C GLY A 32 -6.17 -10.99 16.06
N HIS A 33 -5.05 -10.38 15.65
CA HIS A 33 -5.04 -9.01 15.14
C HIS A 33 -4.20 -8.91 13.87
N ALA A 34 -4.43 -7.81 13.15
CA ALA A 34 -3.53 -7.31 12.13
C ALA A 34 -3.13 -5.87 12.47
N GLU A 35 -1.95 -5.47 12.01
CA GLU A 35 -1.50 -4.09 12.02
C GLU A 35 -1.54 -3.54 10.60
N LEU A 36 -2.18 -2.38 10.46
CA LEU A 36 -2.27 -1.61 9.23
C LEU A 36 -1.53 -0.29 9.42
N GLU A 37 -0.54 -0.04 8.57
CA GLU A 37 0.26 1.17 8.57
C GLU A 37 0.24 1.78 7.18
N LEU A 38 -0.01 3.09 7.10
CA LEU A 38 0.06 3.86 5.87
C LEU A 38 1.01 5.02 6.09
N CYS A 39 2.06 5.07 5.28
CA CYS A 39 3.03 6.15 5.25
C CYS A 39 3.14 6.74 3.85
N PHE A 40 3.28 8.06 3.78
CA PHE A 40 3.55 8.79 2.56
C PHE A 40 4.97 9.35 2.60
N PRO A 41 5.78 9.17 1.54
CA PRO A 41 6.96 10.00 1.33
C PRO A 41 6.52 11.43 0.98
N ASP A 42 7.48 12.36 0.87
CA ASP A 42 7.18 13.67 0.32
C ASP A 42 6.92 13.55 -1.19
N LEU A 43 5.66 13.75 -1.58
CA LEU A 43 5.21 13.66 -2.97
C LEU A 43 5.21 15.04 -3.67
N GLY A 44 5.79 16.06 -3.06
CA GLY A 44 5.99 17.38 -3.68
C GLY A 44 4.74 18.26 -3.77
N GLY A 45 3.66 17.91 -3.08
CA GLY A 45 2.41 18.68 -3.08
C GLY A 45 1.46 18.28 -1.96
N PRO A 46 0.37 19.05 -1.74
CA PRO A 46 -0.65 18.67 -0.78
C PRO A 46 -1.32 17.37 -1.23
N LEU A 47 -1.51 16.46 -0.29
CA LEU A 47 -2.05 15.13 -0.55
C LEU A 47 -3.41 14.97 0.12
N ARG A 48 -4.34 14.34 -0.59
CA ARG A 48 -5.57 13.78 -0.03
C ARG A 48 -5.53 12.27 -0.19
N PHE A 49 -6.05 11.53 0.77
CA PHE A 49 -6.13 10.07 0.68
C PHE A 49 -7.46 9.53 1.20
N GLU A 50 -7.83 8.36 0.68
CA GLU A 50 -8.91 7.52 1.16
C GLU A 50 -8.41 6.08 1.26
N LEU A 51 -8.58 5.47 2.44
CA LEU A 51 -8.27 4.08 2.71
C LEU A 51 -9.55 3.33 3.02
N GLU A 52 -9.87 2.31 2.22
CA GLU A 52 -10.94 1.36 2.48
C GLU A 52 -10.32 0.06 3.00
N VAL A 53 -10.90 -0.50 4.05
CA VAL A 53 -10.50 -1.79 4.61
C VAL A 53 -11.74 -2.66 4.73
N ASP A 54 -11.72 -3.78 4.01
CA ASP A 54 -12.73 -4.83 4.08
C ASP A 54 -12.15 -6.02 4.84
N ALA A 55 -12.89 -6.52 5.83
CA ALA A 55 -12.54 -7.71 6.58
C ALA A 55 -13.67 -8.74 6.47
N THR A 56 -13.38 -9.90 5.90
CA THR A 56 -14.33 -10.99 5.67
C THR A 56 -13.90 -12.23 6.42
N GLY A 57 -14.76 -12.72 7.32
CA GLY A 57 -14.52 -13.94 8.09
C GLY A 57 -15.83 -14.65 8.46
N ALA A 58 -15.73 -15.65 9.33
CA ALA A 58 -16.89 -16.48 9.72
C ALA A 58 -18.04 -15.67 10.35
N ALA A 59 -17.73 -14.57 11.05
CA ALA A 59 -18.72 -13.68 11.66
C ALA A 59 -19.40 -12.73 10.66
N GLY A 60 -18.97 -12.71 9.40
CA GLY A 60 -19.49 -11.83 8.35
C GLY A 60 -18.42 -10.92 7.75
N THR A 61 -18.87 -9.85 7.09
CA THR A 61 -18.00 -8.85 6.46
C THR A 61 -18.16 -7.50 7.14
N THR A 62 -17.04 -6.85 7.45
CA THR A 62 -16.98 -5.48 7.96
C THR A 62 -16.23 -4.60 6.97
N ARG A 63 -16.76 -3.40 6.71
CA ARG A 63 -16.10 -2.40 5.86
C ARG A 63 -15.83 -1.15 6.69
N SER A 64 -14.63 -0.61 6.57
CA SER A 64 -14.27 0.69 7.13
C SER A 64 -13.66 1.57 6.03
N ARG A 65 -13.93 2.87 6.10
CA ARG A 65 -13.39 3.85 5.15
C ARG A 65 -12.90 5.06 5.92
N GLN A 66 -11.64 5.42 5.70
CA GLN A 66 -10.99 6.55 6.34
C GLN A 66 -10.46 7.50 5.26
N ARG A 67 -10.61 8.81 5.49
CA ARG A 67 -10.04 9.86 4.65
C ARG A 67 -9.12 10.74 5.47
N GLY A 68 -8.14 11.33 4.81
CA GLY A 68 -7.25 12.31 5.42
C GLY A 68 -6.54 13.17 4.39
N GLU A 69 -5.85 14.19 4.89
CA GLU A 69 -5.09 15.13 4.08
C GLU A 69 -3.72 15.32 4.73
N LEU A 70 -2.68 15.47 3.92
CA LEU A 70 -1.34 15.82 4.34
C LEU A 70 -0.89 17.09 3.62
N PRO A 71 -0.39 18.11 4.34
CA PRO A 71 0.20 19.29 3.71
C PRO A 71 1.46 18.93 2.90
N ALA A 72 1.79 19.76 1.92
CA ALA A 72 2.99 19.59 1.09
C ALA A 72 4.28 19.59 1.94
N GLY A 73 5.29 18.82 1.51
CA GLY A 73 6.60 18.81 2.16
C GLY A 73 6.64 18.10 3.52
N GLN A 74 5.59 17.36 3.88
CA GLN A 74 5.53 16.61 5.15
C GLN A 74 5.38 15.11 4.88
N PRO A 75 6.51 14.37 4.81
CA PRO A 75 6.46 12.91 4.87
C PRO A 75 5.96 12.46 6.24
N GLY A 76 5.26 11.32 6.30
CA GLY A 76 4.77 10.81 7.58
C GLY A 76 3.88 9.59 7.47
N CYS A 77 3.57 9.02 8.63
CA CYS A 77 2.69 7.85 8.78
C CYS A 77 1.38 8.28 9.45
N PRO A 78 0.42 8.87 8.71
CA PRO A 78 -0.81 9.42 9.28
C PRO A 78 -1.73 8.35 9.87
N LEU A 79 -1.53 7.07 9.54
CA LEU A 79 -2.41 6.01 9.97
C LEU A 79 -1.58 4.80 10.42
N ARG A 80 -1.82 4.42 11.67
CA ARG A 80 -1.34 3.18 12.26
C ARG A 80 -2.45 2.61 13.13
N ASN A 81 -3.15 1.61 12.59
CA ASN A 81 -4.32 1.03 13.20
C ASN A 81 -4.09 -0.45 13.52
N ARG A 82 -4.61 -0.87 14.67
CA ARG A 82 -4.74 -2.29 15.00
C ARG A 82 -6.15 -2.75 14.64
N LEU A 83 -6.23 -3.75 13.77
CA LEU A 83 -7.47 -4.37 13.35
C LEU A 83 -7.68 -5.63 14.18
N SER A 84 -8.85 -5.77 14.80
CA SER A 84 -9.26 -7.02 15.43
C SER A 84 -9.87 -7.93 14.37
N ALA A 85 -9.32 -9.13 14.21
CA ALA A 85 -9.76 -10.06 13.19
C ALA A 85 -9.50 -11.49 13.65
N ALA A 86 -10.56 -12.31 13.60
CA ALA A 86 -10.47 -13.71 14.02
C ALA A 86 -9.59 -14.52 13.06
N PRO A 87 -9.01 -15.66 13.50
CA PRO A 87 -8.33 -16.59 12.59
C PRO A 87 -9.24 -16.98 11.41
N GLY A 88 -8.68 -17.09 10.21
CA GLY A 88 -9.43 -17.33 8.98
C GLY A 88 -10.15 -16.10 8.43
N THR A 89 -9.83 -14.90 8.91
CA THR A 89 -10.32 -13.63 8.33
C THR A 89 -9.39 -13.17 7.22
N ARG A 90 -9.96 -12.85 6.06
CA ARG A 90 -9.27 -12.12 5.00
C ARG A 90 -9.48 -10.63 5.20
N ILE A 91 -8.40 -9.85 5.13
CA ILE A 91 -8.41 -8.40 5.19
C ILE A 91 -7.89 -7.87 3.86
N ASP A 92 -8.68 -7.06 3.18
CA ASP A 92 -8.32 -6.35 1.96
C ASP A 92 -8.26 -4.84 2.28
N ALA A 93 -7.16 -4.18 1.91
CA ALA A 93 -6.98 -2.75 2.09
C ALA A 93 -6.73 -2.08 0.73
N LEU A 94 -7.56 -1.09 0.39
CA LEU A 94 -7.46 -0.29 -0.83
C LEU A 94 -7.20 1.16 -0.47
N LEU A 95 -6.00 1.64 -0.81
CA LEU A 95 -5.61 3.03 -0.73
C LEU A 95 -5.89 3.72 -2.07
N ARG A 96 -6.46 4.92 -2.01
CA ARG A 96 -6.53 5.89 -3.10
C ARG A 96 -5.97 7.21 -2.63
N TRP A 97 -5.16 7.88 -3.45
CA TRP A 97 -4.61 9.18 -3.10
C TRP A 97 -4.53 10.13 -4.29
N TRP A 98 -4.54 11.42 -3.99
CA TRP A 98 -4.45 12.53 -4.93
C TRP A 98 -3.34 13.47 -4.46
N VAL A 99 -2.50 13.92 -5.38
CA VAL A 99 -1.51 14.98 -5.13
C VAL A 99 -1.98 16.23 -5.89
N GLY A 100 -2.33 17.29 -5.17
CA GLY A 100 -2.98 18.46 -5.74
C GLY A 100 -4.25 18.10 -6.53
N ASP A 101 -4.29 18.52 -7.79
CA ASP A 101 -5.38 18.27 -8.74
C ASP A 101 -5.10 17.12 -9.72
N ALA A 102 -4.03 16.36 -9.50
CA ALA A 102 -3.71 15.21 -10.35
C ALA A 102 -4.76 14.09 -10.22
N ALA A 103 -4.81 13.23 -11.23
CA ALA A 103 -5.65 12.04 -11.21
C ALA A 103 -5.31 11.13 -10.01
N PRO A 104 -6.31 10.43 -9.43
CA PRO A 104 -6.08 9.52 -8.32
C PRO A 104 -5.14 8.39 -8.72
N GLN A 105 -4.28 8.03 -7.78
CA GLN A 105 -3.51 6.80 -7.79
C GLN A 105 -4.11 5.82 -6.78
N ALA A 106 -3.86 4.52 -6.98
CA ALA A 106 -4.40 3.48 -6.13
C ALA A 106 -3.39 2.36 -5.87
N LEU A 107 -3.48 1.78 -4.67
CA LEU A 107 -2.66 0.67 -4.20
C LEU A 107 -3.55 -0.22 -3.34
N SER A 108 -3.50 -1.53 -3.57
CA SER A 108 -4.21 -2.51 -2.75
C SER A 108 -3.27 -3.55 -2.18
N THR A 109 -3.55 -3.99 -0.96
CA THR A 109 -2.89 -5.13 -0.34
C THR A 109 -3.91 -6.01 0.37
N SER A 110 -3.59 -7.28 0.55
CA SER A 110 -4.44 -8.24 1.24
C SER A 110 -3.64 -9.06 2.24
N LEU A 111 -4.31 -9.53 3.30
CA LEU A 111 -3.75 -10.39 4.32
C LEU A 111 -4.78 -11.44 4.75
N ASP A 112 -4.36 -12.69 4.75
CA ASP A 112 -5.10 -13.80 5.35
C ASP A 112 -4.49 -14.11 6.72
N LEU A 113 -5.35 -14.18 7.76
CA LEU A 113 -4.97 -14.43 9.16
C LEU A 113 -5.17 -15.88 9.62
#